data_AF-A0A6B3EWN7-F1
#
_entry.id   AF-A0A6B3EWN7-F1
#
_cell.length_a   1.000
_cell.length_b   1.000
_cell.length_c   1.000
_cell.angle_alpha   90.00
_cell.angle_beta   90.00
_cell.angle_gamma   90.00
#
_symmetry.space_group_name_H-M   'P 1'
#
loop_
_entity.id
_entity.type
_entity.pdbx_description
1 polymer ?
#
loop_
_entity_poly.entity_id
_entity_poly.type
_entity_poly.pdbx_seq_one_letter_code
_entity_poly.pdbx_strand_id
1 'polypeptide(L)'
;HLRSPDFLDVESYPELTYRSTAVVPAGQDRWTVEGELTMRGVARPVALDLSYLGTGADPWGGTRAAFRATTELHREDFKMNYNQVV
;
A
#
# COMPACT_ATOMS: atom_id res chain seq x y z
N HIS A 1 -17.04 -7.14 10.27
CA HIS A 1 -17.37 -5.88 9.57
C HIS A 1 -16.41 -5.53 8.45
N LEU A 2 -15.11 -5.26 8.68
CA LEU A 2 -14.21 -4.83 7.57
C LEU A 2 -14.14 -5.81 6.37
N ARG A 3 -14.33 -7.12 6.59
CA ARG A 3 -14.32 -8.13 5.53
C ARG A 3 -15.62 -8.20 4.71
N SER A 4 -16.71 -7.60 5.19
CA SER A 4 -18.03 -7.73 4.56
C SER A 4 -18.12 -6.92 3.26
N PRO A 5 -19.18 -7.15 2.46
CA PRO A 5 -19.49 -6.35 1.27
C PRO A 5 -19.64 -4.84 1.54
N ASP A 6 -19.87 -4.42 2.78
CA ASP A 6 -19.97 -3.00 3.12
C ASP A 6 -18.60 -2.29 3.08
N PHE A 7 -17.50 -3.05 3.15
CA PHE A 7 -16.15 -2.52 3.22
C PHE A 7 -15.21 -3.18 2.22
N LEU A 8 -14.42 -4.21 2.58
CA LEU A 8 -13.43 -4.81 1.67
C LEU A 8 -14.02 -5.85 0.71
N ASP A 9 -15.17 -6.46 1.05
CA ASP A 9 -15.80 -7.52 0.24
C ASP A 9 -14.82 -8.63 -0.15
N VAL A 10 -14.18 -9.26 0.85
CA VAL A 10 -13.05 -10.17 0.62
C VAL A 10 -13.43 -11.49 -0.04
N GLU A 11 -14.72 -11.83 -0.08
CA GLU A 11 -15.20 -12.99 -0.83
C GLU A 11 -15.14 -12.73 -2.34
N SER A 12 -15.46 -11.50 -2.76
CA SER A 12 -15.41 -11.08 -4.17
C SER A 12 -14.01 -10.57 -4.58
N TYR A 13 -13.30 -9.90 -3.66
CA TYR A 13 -11.99 -9.29 -3.87
C TYR A 13 -11.00 -9.76 -2.78
N PRO A 14 -10.49 -11.00 -2.88
CA PRO A 14 -9.66 -11.60 -1.83
C PRO A 14 -8.27 -10.96 -1.72
N GLU A 15 -7.84 -10.21 -2.73
CA GLU A 15 -6.50 -9.63 -2.82
C GLU A 15 -6.54 -8.11 -2.91
N LEU A 16 -5.52 -7.49 -2.30
CA LEU A 16 -5.12 -6.11 -2.52
C LEU A 16 -3.77 -6.15 -3.22
N THR A 17 -3.65 -5.46 -4.35
CA THR A 17 -2.40 -5.41 -5.11
C THR A 17 -1.89 -3.99 -5.20
N TYR A 18 -0.57 -3.85 -5.14
CA TYR A 18 0.11 -2.60 -5.42
C TYR A 18 1.17 -2.85 -6.48
N ARG A 19 1.08 -2.13 -7.59
CA ARG A 19 2.05 -2.21 -8.70
C ARG A 19 2.74 -0.87 -8.85
N SER A 20 4.05 -0.84 -8.58
CA SER A 20 4.83 0.38 -8.81
C SER A 20 4.93 0.70 -10.31
N THR A 21 4.93 1.99 -10.61
CA THR A 21 5.13 2.55 -11.96
C THR A 21 6.43 3.34 -12.04
N ALA A 22 6.84 3.97 -10.95
CA ALA A 22 8.10 4.70 -10.85
C ALA A 22 8.63 4.75 -9.41
N VAL A 23 9.93 5.02 -9.27
CA VAL A 23 10.58 5.31 -7.99
C VAL A 23 11.38 6.59 -8.16
N VAL A 24 10.99 7.63 -7.43
CA VAL A 24 11.53 8.99 -7.56
C VAL A 24 12.33 9.34 -6.30
N PRO A 25 13.59 9.78 -6.41
CA PRO A 25 14.38 10.22 -5.24
C PRO A 25 13.70 11.38 -4.51
N ALA A 26 13.63 11.30 -3.17
CA ALA A 26 12.98 12.30 -2.30
C ALA A 26 13.88 12.80 -1.15
N GLY A 27 15.19 12.56 -1.26
CA GLY A 27 16.20 12.94 -0.28
C GLY A 27 17.13 11.78 0.07
N GLN A 28 17.97 12.00 1.07
CA GLN A 28 18.82 10.94 1.60
C GLN A 28 17.95 9.82 2.18
N ASP A 29 18.20 8.58 1.76
CA ASP A 29 17.51 7.38 2.21
C ASP A 29 15.97 7.43 2.03
N ARG A 30 15.47 8.30 1.14
CA ARG A 30 14.03 8.46 0.88
C ARG A 30 13.68 8.50 -0.60
N TRP A 31 12.53 7.92 -0.93
CA TRP A 31 11.95 7.89 -2.27
C TRP A 31 10.44 8.02 -2.22
N THR A 32 9.87 8.57 -3.27
CA THR A 32 8.45 8.40 -3.58
C THR A 32 8.30 7.22 -4.52
N VAL A 33 7.59 6.17 -4.11
CA VAL A 33 7.21 5.07 -4.99
C VAL A 33 5.84 5.40 -5.55
N GLU A 34 5.77 5.76 -6.82
CA GLU A 34 4.51 5.91 -7.53
C GLU A 34 3.99 4.53 -7.93
N GLY A 35 2.68 4.33 -7.84
CA GLY A 35 2.08 3.06 -8.23
C GLY A 35 0.57 3.10 -8.25
N GLU A 36 0.01 1.96 -8.61
CA GLU A 36 -1.42 1.71 -8.63
C GLU A 36 -1.79 0.75 -7.51
N LEU A 37 -2.66 1.20 -6.62
CA LEU A 37 -3.29 0.39 -5.59
C LEU A 37 -4.63 -0.10 -6.12
N THR A 38 -4.80 -1.42 -6.21
CA THR A 38 -6.10 -2.04 -6.46
C THR A 38 -6.67 -2.58 -5.16
N MET A 39 -7.84 -2.07 -4.78
CA MET A 39 -8.56 -2.47 -3.57
C MET A 39 -10.05 -2.50 -3.87
N ARG A 40 -10.73 -3.58 -3.48
CA ARG A 40 -12.16 -3.80 -3.76
C ARG A 40 -12.51 -3.65 -5.26
N GLY A 41 -11.64 -4.14 -6.13
CA GLY A 41 -11.78 -4.05 -7.59
C GLY A 41 -11.64 -2.64 -8.18
N VAL A 42 -11.25 -1.65 -7.38
CA VAL A 42 -11.00 -0.28 -7.84
C VAL A 42 -9.50 0.00 -7.81
N ALA A 43 -8.95 0.35 -8.97
CA ALA A 43 -7.56 0.74 -9.14
C ALA A 43 -7.41 2.26 -9.07
N ARG A 44 -6.47 2.74 -8.25
CA ARG A 44 -6.18 4.17 -8.06
C ARG A 44 -4.67 4.44 -8.02
N PRO A 45 -4.21 5.56 -8.58
CA PRO A 45 -2.84 6.00 -8.37
C PRO A 45 -2.65 6.38 -6.90
N VAL A 46 -1.67 5.77 -6.24
CA VAL A 46 -1.29 6.01 -4.85
C VAL A 46 0.22 6.09 -4.79
N ALA A 47 0.76 7.17 -4.23
CA ALA A 47 2.18 7.32 -4.01
C ALA A 47 2.54 6.90 -2.57
N LEU A 48 3.60 6.13 -2.40
CA LEU A 48 4.13 5.76 -1.09
C LEU A 48 5.38 6.59 -0.77
N ASP A 49 5.43 7.19 0.42
CA ASP A 49 6.66 7.74 0.99
C ASP A 49 7.49 6.59 1.57
N LEU A 50 8.61 6.30 0.93
CA LEU A 50 9.51 5.20 1.25
C LEU A 50 10.76 5.73 1.96
N SER A 51 11.07 5.14 3.10
CA SER A 51 12.32 5.35 3.84
C SER A 51 13.13 4.05 3.90
N TYR A 52 14.40 4.12 3.54
CA TYR A 52 15.35 3.02 3.70
C TYR A 52 15.86 2.95 5.14
N LEU A 53 15.87 1.74 5.70
CA LEU A 53 16.21 1.47 7.09
C LEU A 53 17.55 0.74 7.26
N GLY A 54 18.27 0.53 6.16
CA GLY A 54 19.56 -0.17 6.14
C GLY A 54 19.51 -1.54 5.46
N THR A 55 20.70 -2.09 5.25
CA THR A 55 20.93 -3.42 4.71
C THR A 55 21.98 -4.13 5.53
N GLY A 56 21.88 -5.45 5.65
CA GLY A 56 22.82 -6.24 6.43
C GLY A 56 22.78 -7.72 6.09
N ALA A 57 23.67 -8.48 6.71
CA ALA A 57 23.68 -9.93 6.61
C ALA A 57 22.41 -10.51 7.23
N ASP A 58 21.85 -11.50 6.53
CA ASP A 58 20.73 -12.31 6.99
C ASP A 58 21.27 -13.53 7.80
N PRO A 59 20.64 -13.92 8.93
CA PRO A 59 20.96 -15.14 9.68
C PRO A 59 21.09 -16.44 8.86
N TRP A 60 20.47 -16.52 7.67
CA TRP A 60 20.56 -17.68 6.77
C TRP A 60 21.63 -17.56 5.67
N GLY A 61 22.54 -16.59 5.79
CA GLY A 61 23.69 -16.41 4.88
C GLY A 61 23.44 -15.49 3.69
N GLY A 62 22.28 -14.82 3.65
CA GLY A 62 21.94 -13.84 2.61
C GLY A 62 22.28 -12.39 2.96
N THR A 63 21.77 -11.45 2.15
CA THR A 63 21.70 -10.01 2.46
C THR A 63 20.24 -9.59 2.51
N ARG A 64 19.85 -8.78 3.49
CA ARG A 64 18.49 -8.25 3.64
C ARG A 64 18.53 -6.73 3.76
N ALA A 65 17.68 -6.06 2.98
CA ALA A 65 17.40 -4.64 3.08
C ALA A 65 16.03 -4.41 3.73
N ALA A 66 15.91 -3.37 4.55
CA ALA A 66 14.68 -2.98 5.22
C ALA A 66 14.19 -1.61 4.74
N PHE A 67 12.88 -1.49 4.57
CA PHE A 67 12.23 -0.26 4.13
C PHE A 67 10.93 -0.05 4.93
N ARG A 68 10.55 1.20 5.12
CA ARG A 68 9.22 1.62 5.62
C ARG A 68 8.54 2.43 4.53
N ALA A 69 7.30 2.08 4.21
CA ALA A 69 6.48 2.83 3.27
C ALA A 69 5.21 3.34 3.99
N THR A 70 4.82 4.58 3.74
CA THR A 70 3.58 5.16 4.29
C THR A 70 2.79 5.92 3.23
N THR A 71 1.48 5.90 3.36
CA THR A 71 0.54 6.76 2.63
C THR A 71 -0.71 6.94 3.48
N GLU A 72 -1.51 7.94 3.13
CA GLU A 72 -2.88 8.10 3.60
C GLU A 72 -3.83 7.82 2.44
N LEU A 73 -5.00 7.25 2.73
CA LEU A 73 -5.98 6.86 1.72
C LEU A 73 -7.36 7.41 2.07
N HIS A 74 -8.05 7.95 1.09
CA HIS A 74 -9.48 8.24 1.21
C HIS A 74 -10.28 7.00 0.82
N ARG A 75 -10.97 6.42 1.80
CA ARG A 75 -11.78 5.19 1.62
C ARG A 75 -12.83 5.30 0.50
N GLU A 76 -13.33 6.50 0.25
CA GLU A 76 -14.36 6.78 -0.76
C GLU A 76 -13.82 6.58 -2.18
N ASP A 77 -12.51 6.75 -2.40
CA ASP A 77 -11.86 6.50 -3.69
C ASP A 77 -11.97 5.04 -4.13
N PHE A 78 -12.18 4.14 -3.16
CA PHE A 78 -12.30 2.69 -3.31
C PHE A 78 -13.74 2.19 -3.05
N LYS A 79 -14.73 3.08 -3.16
CA LYS A 79 -16.17 2.78 -2.98
C LYS A 79 -16.54 2.28 -1.58
N MET A 80 -15.72 2.55 -0.57
CA MET A 80 -16.01 2.20 0.83
C MET A 80 -16.75 3.34 1.52
N ASN A 81 -17.99 3.58 1.10
CA ASN A 81 -18.80 4.75 1.49
C ASN A 81 -19.61 4.54 2.78
N TYR A 82 -19.25 3.58 3.61
CA TYR A 82 -19.98 3.25 4.83
C TYR A 82 -20.12 4.47 5.74
N ASN A 83 -21.35 4.92 6.01
CA ASN A 83 -21.64 5.82 7.11
C ASN A 83 -22.43 5.02 8.13
N GLN A 84 -21.87 4.87 9.33
CA GLN A 84 -22.64 4.40 10.47
C GLN A 84 -23.61 5.54 10.80
N VAL A 85 -24.85 5.43 10.33
CA VAL A 85 -25.93 6.24 10.89
C VAL A 85 -26.14 5.69 12.30
N VAL A 86 -25.61 6.41 13.29
CA VAL A 86 -25.95 6.21 14.71
C VAL A 86 -27.18 7.03 15.02
#